data_AF-A0A952S789-F1
#
_entry.id   AF-A0A952S789-F1
#
_cell.length_a   1.000
_cell.length_b   1.000
_cell.length_c   1.000
_cell.angle_alpha   90.00
_cell.angle_beta   90.00
_cell.angle_gamma   90.00
#
_symmetry.space_group_name_H-M   'P 1'
#
loop_
_entity.id
_entity.type
_entity.pdbx_description
1 polymer ?
#
loop_
_entity_poly.entity_id
_entity_poly.type
_entity_poly.pdbx_seq_one_letter_code
_entity_poly.pdbx_strand_id
1 'polypeptide(L)'
;MGANLASAMITSLFSFAALVVMTVFSLLAMNGFSEREANYGLIVFWILGSIGVLILFAAAFVVVPRLVKRGYGRAAAAAIVAVGGTVLGGVLSIDLTFVCIGVALITRNYL
;
A
#
# COMPACT_ATOMS: atom_id res chain seq x y z
N MET A 1 21.95 9.26 3.48
CA MET A 1 20.88 8.63 4.30
C MET A 1 19.63 9.48 4.38
N GLY A 2 19.69 10.77 4.70
CA GLY A 2 18.49 11.63 4.84
C GLY A 2 17.53 11.59 3.64
N ALA A 3 18.03 11.64 2.41
CA ALA A 3 17.20 11.57 1.20
C ALA A 3 16.44 10.23 1.05
N ASN A 4 17.06 9.11 1.39
CA ASN A 4 16.44 7.79 1.32
C ASN A 4 15.32 7.68 2.36
N LEU A 5 15.62 8.10 3.60
CA LEU A 5 14.67 8.06 4.70
C LEU A 5 13.47 8.97 4.45
N ALA A 6 13.71 10.20 3.97
CA ALA A 6 12.64 11.13 3.63
C ALA A 6 11.72 10.54 2.55
N SER A 7 12.30 10.01 1.46
CA SER A 7 11.52 9.35 0.41
C SER A 7 10.73 8.15 0.94
N ALA A 8 11.37 7.27 1.72
CA ALA A 8 10.73 6.10 2.29
C ALA A 8 9.55 6.46 3.20
N MET A 9 9.73 7.46 4.07
CA MET A 9 8.71 7.95 4.99
C MET A 9 7.52 8.59 4.28
N ILE A 10 7.79 9.42 3.26
CA ILE A 10 6.73 10.03 2.46
C ILE A 10 5.93 8.95 1.73
N THR A 11 6.61 8.02 1.04
CA THR A 11 5.96 6.92 0.33
C THR A 11 5.11 6.08 1.28
N SER A 12 5.64 5.70 2.45
CA SER A 12 4.92 4.88 3.41
C SER A 12 3.72 5.60 4.02
N LEU A 13 3.84 6.89 4.32
CA LEU A 13 2.76 7.69 4.89
C LEU A 13 1.58 7.78 3.92
N PHE A 14 1.84 8.12 2.65
CA PHE A 14 0.79 8.21 1.64
C PHE A 14 0.20 6.84 1.29
N SER A 15 1.02 5.80 1.24
CA SER A 15 0.52 4.43 1.00
C SER A 15 -0.37 3.97 2.16
N PHE A 16 0.00 4.26 3.40
CA PHE A 16 -0.83 3.96 4.56
C PHE A 16 -2.15 4.75 4.55
N ALA A 17 -2.11 6.05 4.21
CA ALA A 17 -3.32 6.84 4.06
C ALA A 17 -4.25 6.26 2.97
N ALA A 18 -3.70 5.81 1.84
CA ALA A 18 -4.46 5.13 0.80
C ALA A 18 -5.10 3.82 1.31
N LEU A 19 -4.40 3.01 2.10
CA LEU A 19 -4.97 1.80 2.72
C LEU A 19 -6.14 2.11 3.66
N VAL A 20 -6.05 3.19 4.45
CA VAL A 20 -7.15 3.63 5.33
C VAL A 20 -8.37 4.02 4.50
N VAL A 21 -8.17 4.83 3.44
CA VAL A 21 -9.26 5.23 2.53
C VAL A 21 -9.88 3.99 1.87
N MET A 22 -9.06 3.07 1.38
CA MET A 22 -9.52 1.83 0.76
C MET A 22 -10.25 0.91 1.74
N THR A 23 -9.88 0.92 3.03
CA THR A 23 -10.61 0.19 4.07
C THR A 23 -12.06 0.67 4.16
N VAL A 24 -12.30 1.99 4.10
CA VAL A 24 -13.64 2.56 4.10
C VAL A 24 -14.42 2.14 2.85
N PHE A 25 -13.80 2.17 1.67
CA PHE A 25 -14.44 1.70 0.44
C PHE A 25 -14.74 0.19 0.46
N SER A 26 -13.84 -0.63 0.99
CA SER A 26 -14.06 -2.07 1.17
C SER A 26 -15.25 -2.33 2.10
N LEU A 27 -15.38 -1.58 3.20
CA LEU A 27 -16.53 -1.66 4.09
C LEU A 27 -17.85 -1.30 3.40
N LEU A 28 -17.84 -0.23 2.59
CA LEU A 28 -19.02 0.15 1.78
C LEU A 28 -19.38 -0.92 0.75
N ALA A 29 -18.38 -1.54 0.10
CA ALA A 29 -18.59 -2.60 -0.87
C ALA A 29 -19.10 -3.90 -0.24
N MET A 30 -18.76 -4.15 1.02
CA MET A 30 -19.23 -5.28 1.81
C MET A 30 -20.53 -4.99 2.59
N ASN A 31 -21.27 -3.95 2.20
CA ASN A 31 -22.57 -3.68 2.80
C ASN A 31 -23.52 -4.86 2.54
N GLY A 32 -24.05 -5.46 3.61
CA GLY A 32 -24.89 -6.67 3.55
C GLY A 32 -24.15 -8.00 3.75
N PHE A 33 -22.84 -7.97 4.01
CA PHE A 33 -22.09 -9.13 4.50
C PHE A 33 -22.25 -9.26 6.02
N SER A 34 -22.10 -10.48 6.55
CA SER A 34 -22.03 -10.64 8.01
C SER A 34 -20.71 -10.06 8.56
N GLU A 35 -20.69 -9.62 9.82
CA GLU A 35 -19.47 -9.08 10.45
C GLU A 35 -18.28 -10.05 10.35
N ARG A 36 -18.56 -11.35 10.46
CA ARG A 36 -17.55 -12.40 10.36
C ARG A 36 -16.91 -12.42 8.97
N GLU A 37 -17.72 -12.40 7.91
CA GLU A 37 -17.24 -12.39 6.52
C GLU A 37 -16.40 -11.14 6.22
N ALA A 38 -16.93 -9.97 6.57
CA ALA A 38 -16.25 -8.70 6.36
C ALA A 38 -14.90 -8.65 7.11
N ASN A 39 -14.85 -9.19 8.32
CA ASN A 39 -13.61 -9.25 9.11
C ASN A 39 -12.52 -10.12 8.45
N TYR A 40 -12.85 -11.26 7.86
CA TYR A 40 -11.85 -12.06 7.16
C TYR A 40 -11.24 -11.30 5.97
N GLY A 41 -12.10 -10.65 5.16
CA GLY A 41 -11.63 -9.82 4.06
C GLY A 41 -10.72 -8.68 4.53
N LEU A 42 -11.13 -7.97 5.59
CA LEU A 42 -10.38 -6.84 6.14
C LEU A 42 -9.04 -7.26 6.78
N ILE A 43 -8.99 -8.39 7.47
CA ILE A 43 -7.74 -8.91 8.03
C ILE A 43 -6.72 -9.18 6.92
N VAL A 44 -7.14 -9.87 5.85
CA VAL A 44 -6.28 -10.14 4.70
C VAL A 44 -5.81 -8.83 4.06
N PHE A 45 -6.71 -7.86 3.90
CA PHE A 45 -6.38 -6.54 3.38
C PHE A 45 -5.28 -5.85 4.20
N TRP A 46 -5.41 -5.80 5.53
CA TRP A 46 -4.46 -5.14 6.41
C TRP A 46 -3.11 -5.85 6.47
N ILE A 47 -3.08 -7.18 6.45
CA ILE A 47 -1.84 -7.96 6.42
C ILE A 47 -1.08 -7.68 5.12
N LEU A 48 -1.73 -7.88 3.97
CA LEU A 48 -1.09 -7.69 2.67
C LEU A 48 -0.74 -6.22 2.41
N GLY A 49 -1.60 -5.29 2.81
CA GLY A 49 -1.35 -3.86 2.72
C GLY A 49 -0.12 -3.43 3.52
N SER A 50 0.00 -3.90 4.76
CA SER A 50 1.16 -3.60 5.60
C SER A 50 2.47 -4.15 5.01
N ILE A 51 2.44 -5.37 4.47
CA ILE A 51 3.58 -5.96 3.75
C ILE A 51 3.94 -5.10 2.53
N GLY A 52 2.95 -4.66 1.75
CA GLY A 52 3.14 -3.78 0.61
C GLY A 52 3.84 -2.46 0.98
N VAL A 53 3.39 -1.82 2.06
CA VAL A 53 4.01 -0.59 2.59
C VAL A 53 5.46 -0.84 2.99
N LEU A 54 5.76 -1.96 3.67
CA LEU A 54 7.13 -2.32 4.06
C LEU A 54 8.03 -2.56 2.84
N ILE A 55 7.51 -3.19 1.78
CA ILE A 55 8.24 -3.41 0.53
C ILE A 55 8.57 -2.07 -0.13
N LEU A 56 7.60 -1.15 -0.24
CA LEU A 56 7.82 0.18 -0.81
C LEU A 56 8.82 0.99 0.01
N PHE A 57 8.73 0.89 1.34
CA PHE A 57 9.68 1.50 2.26
C PHE A 57 11.11 0.98 2.01
N ALA A 58 11.31 -0.34 1.97
CA ALA A 58 12.60 -0.95 1.70
C ALA A 58 13.11 -0.62 0.28
N ALA A 59 12.22 -0.58 -0.71
CA ALA A 59 12.56 -0.24 -2.09
C ALA A 59 13.18 1.18 -2.19
N ALA A 60 12.72 2.14 -1.38
CA ALA A 60 13.31 3.48 -1.38
C ALA A 60 14.79 3.48 -0.97
N PHE A 61 15.20 2.60 -0.05
CA PHE A 61 16.61 2.44 0.34
C PHE A 61 17.49 1.83 -0.76
N VAL A 62 16.89 1.13 -1.72
CA VAL A 62 17.60 0.52 -2.86
C VAL A 62 17.60 1.45 -4.08
N VAL A 63 16.47 2.10 -4.37
CA VAL A 63 16.29 2.89 -5.60
C VAL A 63 16.91 4.27 -5.50
N VAL A 64 16.79 4.98 -4.37
CA VAL A 64 17.37 6.33 -4.22
C VAL A 64 18.89 6.33 -4.46
N PRO A 65 19.71 5.44 -3.86
CA PRO A 65 21.14 5.39 -4.15
C PRO A 65 21.46 5.09 -5.61
N ARG A 66 20.65 4.26 -6.29
CA ARG A 66 20.83 3.94 -7.72
C ARG A 66 20.59 5.16 -8.60
N LEU A 67 19.60 5.98 -8.29
CA LEU A 67 19.35 7.24 -9.00
C LEU A 67 20.47 8.26 -8.74
N VAL A 68 20.93 8.37 -7.50
CA VAL A 68 22.07 9.25 -7.18
C VAL A 68 23.34 8.82 -7.95
N LYS A 69 23.61 7.52 -8.07
CA LYS A 69 24.73 7.00 -8.87
C LYS A 69 24.59 7.30 -10.37
N ARG A 70 23.37 7.51 -10.87
CA ARG A 70 23.08 7.91 -12.25
C ARG A 70 23.21 9.41 -12.49
N GLY A 71 23.68 10.19 -11.51
CA GLY A 71 23.91 11.62 -11.63
C GLY A 71 22.75 12.50 -11.18
N TYR A 72 21.65 11.92 -10.67
CA TYR A 72 20.55 12.71 -10.11
C TYR A 72 20.96 13.32 -8.77
N GLY A 73 20.55 14.57 -8.53
CA GLY A 73 20.68 15.20 -7.22
C GLY A 73 19.91 14.41 -6.15
N ARG A 74 20.41 14.39 -4.90
CA ARG A 74 19.79 13.62 -3.80
C ARG A 74 18.32 13.98 -3.56
N ALA A 75 18.00 15.27 -3.64
CA ALA A 75 16.62 15.75 -3.49
C ALA A 75 15.72 15.31 -4.65
N ALA A 76 16.19 15.44 -5.89
CA ALA A 76 15.46 15.00 -7.08
C ALA A 76 15.22 13.47 -7.07
N ALA A 77 16.24 12.69 -6.71
CA ALA A 77 16.12 11.24 -6.58
C ALA A 77 15.08 10.84 -5.52
N ALA A 78 15.08 11.50 -4.36
CA ALA A 78 14.09 11.26 -3.31
C ALA A 78 12.67 11.62 -3.76
N ALA A 79 12.50 12.74 -4.48
CA ALA A 79 11.20 13.16 -5.00
C ALA A 79 10.65 12.17 -6.04
N ILE A 80 11.49 11.71 -6.98
CA ILE A 80 11.09 10.71 -7.99
C ILE A 80 10.62 9.42 -7.32
N VAL A 81 11.38 8.92 -6.33
CA VAL A 81 11.02 7.68 -5.63
C VAL A 81 9.79 7.87 -4.75
N ALA A 82 9.62 9.04 -4.12
CA ALA A 82 8.43 9.34 -3.35
C ALA A 82 7.18 9.32 -4.22
N VAL A 83 7.18 10.05 -5.34
CA VAL A 83 6.05 10.11 -6.27
C VAL A 83 5.76 8.74 -6.87
N GLY A 84 6.78 8.07 -7.42
CA GLY A 84 6.60 6.75 -8.03
C GLY A 84 6.14 5.70 -7.02
N GLY A 85 6.71 5.73 -5.81
CA GLY A 85 6.32 4.84 -4.72
C GLY A 85 4.88 5.05 -4.26
N THR A 86 4.44 6.31 -4.13
CA THR A 86 3.05 6.64 -3.77
C THR A 86 2.06 6.17 -4.83
N VAL A 87 2.37 6.35 -6.12
CA VAL A 87 1.52 5.85 -7.20
C VAL A 87 1.41 4.32 -7.16
N LEU A 88 2.53 3.63 -7.01
CA LEU A 88 2.55 2.17 -6.87
C LEU A 88 1.78 1.69 -5.62
N GLY A 89 1.91 2.39 -4.50
CA GLY A 89 1.15 2.11 -3.28
C GLY A 89 -0.36 2.31 -3.48
N GLY A 90 -0.76 3.33 -4.23
CA GLY A 90 -2.16 3.55 -4.61
C GLY A 90 -2.72 2.40 -5.45
N VAL A 91 -2.01 2.00 -6.51
CA VAL A 91 -2.41 0.87 -7.37
C VAL A 91 -2.52 -0.42 -6.56
N LEU A 92 -1.51 -0.71 -5.73
CA LEU A 92 -1.53 -1.88 -4.86
C LEU A 92 -2.73 -1.87 -3.93
N SER A 93 -3.08 -0.71 -3.37
CA SER A 93 -4.24 -0.58 -2.47
C SER A 93 -5.56 -0.91 -3.17
N ILE A 94 -5.71 -0.53 -4.45
CA ILE A 94 -6.88 -0.88 -5.29
C ILE A 94 -6.96 -2.40 -5.47
N ASP A 95 -5.86 -3.03 -5.88
CA ASP A 95 -5.81 -4.48 -6.12
C ASP A 95 -6.13 -5.26 -4.84
N LEU A 96 -5.60 -4.80 -3.70
CA LEU A 96 -5.89 -5.37 -2.40
C LEU A 96 -7.36 -5.24 -1.99
N THR A 97 -8.05 -4.16 -2.37
CA THR A 97 -9.49 -4.03 -2.15
C THR A 97 -10.28 -5.11 -2.90
N PHE A 98 -9.91 -5.44 -4.13
CA PHE A 98 -10.54 -6.55 -4.84
C PHE A 98 -10.29 -7.90 -4.17
N VAL A 99 -9.06 -8.15 -3.71
CA VAL A 99 -8.72 -9.36 -2.94
C VAL A 99 -9.53 -9.42 -1.64
N CYS A 100 -9.64 -8.30 -0.91
CA CYS A 100 -10.43 -8.17 0.32
C CYS A 100 -11.88 -8.62 0.12
N ILE A 101 -12.55 -8.04 -0.87
CA ILE A 101 -13.94 -8.36 -1.21
C ILE A 101 -14.06 -9.82 -1.68
N GLY A 102 -13.10 -10.30 -2.49
CA GLY A 102 -13.06 -11.69 -2.94
C GLY A 102 -12.96 -12.69 -1.79
N VAL A 103 -12.11 -12.43 -0.80
CA VAL A 103 -11.99 -13.27 0.41
C VAL A 103 -13.31 -13.28 1.18
N ALA A 104 -13.93 -12.13 1.42
CA ALA A 104 -15.21 -12.05 2.12
C ALA A 104 -16.31 -12.83 1.39
N LEU A 105 -16.34 -12.77 0.05
CA LEU A 105 -17.28 -13.55 -0.78
C LEU A 105 -17.04 -15.05 -0.68
N ILE A 106 -15.77 -15.49 -0.66
CA ILE A 106 -15.44 -16.91 -0.49
C ILE A 106 -15.88 -17.38 0.90
N THR A 107 -15.62 -16.61 1.95
CA THR A 107 -16.08 -16.95 3.30
C THR A 107 -17.60 -17.08 3.35
N ARG A 108 -18.34 -16.15 2.76
CA ARG A 108 -19.82 -16.20 2.74
C ARG A 108 -20.40 -17.45 2.09
N ASN A 109 -19.77 -17.94 1.02
CA ASN A 109 -20.31 -19.03 0.21
C ASN A 109 -19.88 -20.42 0.68
N TYR A 110 -18.78 -20.53 1.43
CA TYR A 110 -18.13 -21.80 1.72
C TYR A 110 -17.82 -22.06 3.21
N LEU A 111 -18.05 -21.09 4.10
CA LEU A 111 -17.79 -21.18 5.55
C LEU A 111 -19.00 -20.74 6.38
#